data_AF-A0A7Y2YE93-F1
#
_entry.id   AF-A0A7Y2YE93-F1
#
_cell.length_a   1.000
_cell.length_b   1.000
_cell.length_c   1.000
_cell.angle_alpha   90.00
_cell.angle_beta   90.00
_cell.angle_gamma   90.00
#
_symmetry.space_group_name_H-M   'P 1'
#
loop_
_entity.id
_entity.type
_entity.pdbx_description
1 polymer ?
#
loop_
_entity_poly.entity_id
_entity_poly.type
_entity_poly.pdbx_seq_one_letter_code
_entity_poly.pdbx_strand_id
1 'polypeptide(L)'
;MNLVIRCFFISAMAMAFCAPLAAQDLADNETCLDCHADTERAPPEDPNMPQVHNPEGGFFAEAHEMWSCIDCHTDVTEAPHADDFVAGPVDCLGCHEEQPTK
;
A
#
# COMPACT_ATOMS: atom_id res chain seq x y z
N MET A 1 -17.53 11.32 49.90
CA MET A 1 -17.06 11.00 48.53
C MET A 1 -17.77 11.96 47.58
N ASN A 2 -17.16 13.12 47.31
CA ASN A 2 -17.86 14.31 46.81
C ASN A 2 -18.39 14.13 45.40
N LEU A 3 -19.65 14.55 45.18
CA LEU A 3 -20.34 14.57 43.89
C LEU A 3 -19.51 15.27 42.80
N VAL A 4 -18.73 16.28 43.20
CA VAL A 4 -17.78 17.03 42.36
C VAL A 4 -16.68 16.15 41.77
N ILE A 5 -16.17 15.17 42.53
CA ILE A 5 -15.12 14.24 42.08
C ILE A 5 -15.70 13.27 41.03
N ARG A 6 -16.94 12.81 41.24
CA ARG A 6 -17.63 11.92 40.27
C ARG A 6 -17.93 12.63 38.94
N CYS A 7 -18.33 13.90 38.95
CA CYS A 7 -18.55 14.67 37.72
C CYS A 7 -17.25 14.94 36.94
N PHE A 8 -16.12 15.08 37.65
CA PHE A 8 -14.81 15.25 37.02
C PHE A 8 -14.33 13.98 36.31
N PHE A 9 -14.53 12.81 36.93
CA PHE A 9 -14.18 11.52 36.31
C PHE A 9 -15.08 11.16 35.11
N ILE A 10 -16.35 11.58 35.12
CA ILE A 10 -17.28 11.32 34.00
C ILE A 10 -16.96 12.20 32.78
N SER A 11 -16.50 13.44 32.99
CA SER A 11 -16.20 14.37 31.89
C SER A 11 -14.86 14.07 31.19
N ALA A 12 -13.88 13.49 31.89
CA ALA A 12 -12.57 13.17 31.31
C ALA A 12 -12.61 11.96 30.34
N MET A 13 -13.61 11.07 30.47
CA MET A 13 -13.71 9.86 29.65
C MET A 13 -14.38 10.10 28.28
N ALA A 14 -15.03 11.24 28.08
CA ALA A 14 -15.70 11.60 26.82
C ALA A 14 -14.76 12.15 25.74
N MET A 15 -13.53 12.55 26.09
CA MET A 15 -12.55 13.10 25.13
C MET A 15 -11.61 12.05 24.53
N ALA A 16 -11.70 10.78 24.92
CA ALA A 16 -10.78 9.73 24.49
C ALA A 16 -11.16 9.03 23.17
N PHE A 17 -12.27 9.39 22.52
CA PHE A 17 -12.81 8.66 21.36
C PHE A 17 -12.81 9.44 20.04
N CYS A 18 -12.13 10.59 19.98
CA CYS A 18 -11.81 11.27 18.72
C CYS A 18 -10.33 11.07 18.38
N ALA A 19 -9.90 9.80 18.26
CA ALA A 19 -8.68 9.55 17.50
C ALA A 19 -8.99 9.89 16.04
N PRO A 20 -8.21 10.76 15.37
CA PRO A 20 -8.35 10.93 13.94
C PRO A 20 -8.17 9.55 13.30
N LEU A 21 -9.13 9.16 12.45
CA LEU A 21 -8.97 8.04 11.53
C LEU A 21 -7.78 8.45 10.64
N ALA A 22 -6.57 8.00 11.00
CA ALA A 22 -5.38 8.30 10.22
C ALA A 22 -5.63 7.80 8.80
N ALA A 23 -5.49 8.67 7.81
CA ALA A 23 -5.47 8.24 6.43
C ALA A 23 -4.38 7.17 6.28
N GLN A 24 -4.70 6.10 5.56
CA GLN A 24 -3.74 5.02 5.34
C GLN A 24 -2.55 5.57 4.56
N ASP A 25 -1.34 5.31 5.04
CA ASP A 25 -0.13 5.71 4.33
C ASP A 25 0.14 4.69 3.23
N LEU A 26 -0.31 5.00 2.01
CA LEU A 26 -0.11 4.13 0.85
C LEU A 26 1.36 4.06 0.41
N ALA A 27 2.23 4.95 0.91
CA ALA A 27 3.66 4.86 0.65
C ALA A 27 4.34 3.74 1.47
N ASP A 28 3.68 3.25 2.53
CA ASP A 28 4.14 2.08 3.27
C ASP A 28 3.69 0.79 2.59
N ASN A 29 4.65 -0.01 2.12
CA ASN A 29 4.38 -1.28 1.45
C ASN A 29 3.65 -2.28 2.35
N GLU A 30 3.81 -2.19 3.68
CA GLU A 30 3.12 -3.09 4.61
C GLU A 30 1.59 -2.90 4.52
N THR A 31 1.11 -1.69 4.25
CA THR A 31 -0.31 -1.40 4.00
C THR A 31 -0.86 -2.24 2.84
N CYS A 32 -0.07 -2.46 1.79
CA CYS A 32 -0.46 -3.27 0.64
C CYS A 32 -0.36 -4.77 0.97
N LEU A 33 0.71 -5.15 1.67
CA LEU A 33 1.02 -6.55 1.98
C LEU A 33 0.06 -7.16 3.01
N ASP A 34 -0.62 -6.36 3.83
CA ASP A 34 -1.70 -6.81 4.73
C ASP A 34 -2.77 -7.67 4.01
N CYS A 35 -2.98 -7.45 2.70
CA CYS A 35 -3.89 -8.25 1.88
C CYS A 35 -3.17 -8.97 0.71
N HIS A 36 -2.06 -8.44 0.19
CA HIS A 36 -1.39 -8.97 -1.00
C HIS A 36 -0.14 -9.83 -0.74
N ALA A 37 0.27 -10.05 0.51
CA ALA A 37 1.48 -10.84 0.83
C ALA A 37 1.50 -12.22 0.14
N ASP A 38 0.35 -12.89 0.10
CA ASP A 38 0.17 -14.24 -0.47
C ASP A 38 -0.22 -14.25 -1.96
N THR A 39 -0.28 -13.09 -2.62
CA THR A 39 -0.59 -13.02 -4.05
C THR A 39 0.55 -13.63 -4.86
N GLU A 40 0.22 -14.54 -5.77
CA GLU A 40 1.21 -15.13 -6.67
C GLU A 40 1.81 -14.07 -7.59
N ARG A 41 3.13 -13.92 -7.54
CA ARG A 41 3.90 -13.03 -8.42
C ARG A 41 4.23 -13.75 -9.73
N ALA A 42 3.19 -14.13 -10.45
CA ALA A 42 3.30 -14.84 -11.72
C ALA A 42 3.94 -13.95 -12.80
N PRO A 43 4.58 -14.54 -13.83
CA PRO A 43 4.99 -13.79 -15.00
C PRO A 43 3.80 -13.04 -15.63
N PRO A 44 4.02 -11.82 -16.19
CA PRO A 44 2.97 -11.08 -16.88
C PRO A 44 2.33 -11.90 -18.01
N GLU A 45 1.03 -11.68 -18.26
CA GLU A 45 0.31 -12.33 -19.37
C GLU A 45 0.91 -11.97 -20.74
N ASP A 46 1.35 -10.71 -20.90
CA ASP A 46 2.10 -10.30 -22.09
C ASP A 46 3.54 -10.83 -22.00
N PRO A 47 3.97 -11.73 -22.90
CA PRO A 47 5.31 -12.27 -22.89
C PRO A 47 6.39 -11.20 -23.11
N ASN A 48 6.07 -10.05 -23.71
CA ASN A 48 7.01 -8.96 -23.95
C ASN A 48 7.21 -8.06 -22.72
N MET A 49 6.32 -8.13 -21.73
CA MET A 49 6.47 -7.39 -20.47
C MET A 49 7.46 -8.12 -19.55
N PRO A 50 8.49 -7.43 -19.03
CA PRO A 50 9.43 -8.02 -18.10
C PRO A 50 8.75 -8.35 -16.77
N GLN A 51 9.12 -9.48 -16.18
CA GLN A 51 8.72 -9.80 -14.81
C GLN A 51 9.60 -9.02 -13.83
N VAL A 52 9.00 -8.13 -13.05
CA VAL A 52 9.74 -7.24 -12.12
C VAL A 52 9.92 -7.90 -10.76
N HIS A 53 8.87 -8.55 -10.26
CA HIS A 53 8.89 -9.25 -8.97
C HIS A 53 9.35 -10.69 -9.09
N ASN A 54 10.20 -11.12 -8.15
CA ASN A 54 10.57 -12.53 -8.03
C ASN A 54 9.48 -13.33 -7.27
N PRO A 55 9.44 -14.67 -7.42
CA PRO A 55 8.45 -15.50 -6.72
C PRO A 55 8.55 -15.49 -5.19
N GLU A 56 9.69 -15.06 -4.63
CA GLU A 56 9.93 -15.01 -3.18
C GLU A 56 9.36 -13.73 -2.53
N GLY A 57 8.92 -12.77 -3.35
CA GLY A 57 8.25 -11.56 -2.89
C GLY A 57 9.00 -10.25 -3.12
N GLY A 58 10.26 -10.34 -3.52
CA GLY A 58 11.11 -9.19 -3.81
C GLY A 58 11.14 -8.83 -5.30
N PHE A 59 12.27 -8.28 -5.74
CA PHE A 59 12.51 -7.86 -7.11
C PHE A 59 13.62 -8.69 -7.77
N PHE A 60 13.62 -8.78 -9.10
CA PHE A 60 14.78 -9.32 -9.84
C PHE A 60 15.93 -8.32 -9.95
N ALA A 61 15.62 -7.02 -9.93
CA ALA A 61 16.61 -5.95 -9.94
C ALA A 61 16.61 -5.25 -8.57
N GLU A 62 17.76 -5.28 -7.89
CA GLU A 62 17.95 -4.65 -6.57
C GLU A 62 17.62 -3.15 -6.56
N ALA A 63 17.82 -2.47 -7.70
CA ALA A 63 17.48 -1.05 -7.85
C ALA A 63 15.99 -0.75 -7.62
N HIS A 64 15.11 -1.75 -7.67
CA HIS A 64 13.69 -1.57 -7.39
C HIS A 64 13.32 -1.75 -5.91
N GLU A 65 14.20 -2.29 -5.07
CA GLU A 65 13.92 -2.51 -3.64
C GLU A 65 13.71 -1.21 -2.86
N MET A 66 14.19 -0.08 -3.39
CA MET A 66 14.03 1.23 -2.78
C MET A 66 12.67 1.89 -3.07
N TRP A 67 11.87 1.32 -3.97
CA TRP A 67 10.58 1.88 -4.38
C TRP A 67 9.42 1.20 -3.65
N SER A 68 8.37 1.99 -3.41
CA SER A 68 7.11 1.52 -2.86
C SER A 68 6.19 0.99 -3.97
N CYS A 69 5.19 0.18 -3.59
CA CYS A 69 4.23 -0.41 -4.52
C CYS A 69 3.56 0.65 -5.41
N ILE A 70 3.18 1.78 -4.81
CA ILE A 70 2.49 2.89 -5.47
C ILE A 70 3.40 3.76 -6.35
N ASP A 71 4.73 3.60 -6.27
CA ASP A 71 5.64 4.33 -7.16
C ASP A 71 5.51 3.81 -8.61
N CYS A 72 5.14 2.52 -8.76
CA CYS A 72 4.81 1.91 -10.04
C CYS A 72 3.28 1.86 -10.27
N HIS A 73 2.51 1.49 -9.25
CA HIS A 73 1.05 1.40 -9.29
C HIS A 73 0.39 2.74 -8.93
N THR A 74 0.71 3.76 -9.73
CA THR A 74 0.33 5.16 -9.47
C THR A 74 -1.17 5.45 -9.55
N ASP A 75 -1.97 4.51 -10.07
CA ASP A 75 -3.42 4.59 -10.16
C ASP A 75 -4.14 4.12 -8.89
N VAL A 76 -3.40 3.53 -7.93
CA VAL A 76 -3.91 3.14 -6.61
C VAL A 76 -3.94 4.35 -5.69
N THR A 77 -5.14 4.89 -5.43
CA THR A 77 -5.31 6.10 -4.60
C THR A 77 -5.97 5.83 -3.24
N GLU A 78 -6.43 4.60 -3.00
CA GLU A 78 -7.08 4.22 -1.76
C GLU A 78 -6.83 2.75 -1.40
N ALA A 79 -6.81 2.48 -0.10
CA ALA A 79 -6.85 1.13 0.46
C ALA A 79 -7.87 1.13 1.63
N PRO A 80 -8.65 0.05 1.83
CA PRO A 80 -8.90 -0.98 0.83
C PRO A 80 -9.53 -0.37 -0.44
N HIS A 81 -9.08 -0.82 -1.61
CA HIS A 81 -9.69 -0.46 -2.89
C HIS A 81 -10.94 -1.31 -3.15
N ALA A 82 -11.72 -0.94 -4.17
CA ALA A 82 -12.88 -1.74 -4.59
C ALA A 82 -12.49 -3.18 -4.94
N ASP A 83 -13.37 -4.15 -4.67
CA ASP A 83 -13.11 -5.58 -4.89
C ASP A 83 -12.88 -5.93 -6.38
N ASP A 84 -13.46 -5.15 -7.29
CA ASP A 84 -13.33 -5.29 -8.75
C ASP A 84 -12.26 -4.38 -9.35
N PHE A 85 -11.54 -3.62 -8.52
CA PHE A 85 -10.42 -2.82 -8.96
C PHE A 85 -9.25 -3.71 -9.40
N VAL A 86 -8.72 -3.42 -10.58
CA VAL A 86 -7.50 -4.03 -11.11
C VAL A 86 -6.56 -2.90 -11.47
N ALA A 87 -5.37 -2.88 -10.88
CA ALA A 87 -4.37 -1.89 -11.19
C ALA A 87 -4.01 -1.94 -12.69
N GLY A 88 -3.88 -0.77 -13.30
CA GLY A 88 -3.50 -0.60 -14.67
C GLY A 88 -2.06 -1.02 -14.96
N PRO A 89 -1.65 -1.00 -16.24
CA PRO A 89 -0.27 -1.25 -16.62
C PRO A 89 0.67 -0.19 -16.03
N VAL A 90 1.83 -0.63 -15.55
CA VAL A 90 2.89 0.25 -15.03
C VAL A 90 3.62 0.97 -16.18
N ASP A 91 3.98 2.23 -15.96
CA ASP A 91 4.79 3.00 -16.90
C ASP A 91 6.27 2.95 -16.52
N CYS A 92 7.06 2.20 -17.29
CA CYS A 92 8.50 2.06 -17.07
C CYS A 92 9.30 3.31 -17.48
N LEU A 93 8.74 4.13 -18.37
CA LEU A 93 9.45 5.28 -18.95
C LEU A 93 9.55 6.46 -17.99
N GLY A 94 8.88 6.38 -16.83
CA GLY A 94 9.07 7.34 -15.74
C GLY A 94 10.50 7.33 -15.17
N CYS A 95 11.22 6.22 -15.30
CA CYS A 95 12.61 6.08 -14.81
C CYS A 95 13.58 5.53 -15.85
N HIS A 96 13.10 4.78 -16.84
CA HIS A 96 13.94 4.20 -17.90
C HIS A 96 13.88 5.02 -19.19
N GLU A 97 15.02 5.18 -19.87
CA GLU A 97 15.09 5.90 -21.15
C GLU A 97 14.35 5.17 -22.28
N GLU A 98 14.24 3.83 -22.18
CA GLU A 98 13.56 2.96 -23.13
C GLU A 98 12.77 1.88 -22.37
N GLN A 99 11.75 1.30 -23.02
CA GLN A 99 10.94 0.24 -22.42
C GLN A 99 11.81 -1.00 -22.16
N PRO A 100 11.98 -1.44 -20.90
CA PRO A 100 12.74 -2.64 -20.60
C PRO A 100 12.05 -3.87 -21.19
N THR A 101 12.83 -4.78 -21.77
CA THR A 101 12.36 -6.06 -22.31
C THR A 101 12.84 -7.22 -21.46
N LYS A 102 12.23 -8.41 -21.63
CA LYS A 102 12.75 -9.67 -21.06
C LYS A 102 14.15 -10.02 -21.57
#